data_AF-A0A7C3JU16-F1
#
_entry.id   AF-A0A7C3JU16-F1
#
_cell.length_a   1.000
_cell.length_b   1.000
_cell.length_c   1.000
_cell.angle_alpha   90.00
_cell.angle_beta   90.00
_cell.angle_gamma   90.00
#
_symmetry.space_group_name_H-M   'P 1'
#
loop_
_entity.id
_entity.type
_entity.pdbx_description
1 polymer ?
#
loop_
_entity_poly.entity_id
_entity_poly.type
_entity_poly.pdbx_seq_one_letter_code
_entity_poly.pdbx_strand_id
1 'polypeptide(L)'
;MKDLYLIGSLPWWLIALGAIAAAALLVLQYVQLRQRLAFGQALFLFSLRACVYGVLLFFLFGPALIEKRQTKLRRPLTILVDSSQSMNFPANAKPESGAKPGQSRLDLIKAKLTAGQAPLIQRFDRDYDLRLYRFGATREPIAPAALAELMAQDHGTRLVETLQEVAKDASAQSGIVVFSDGITNGERQTLEGLAPFPV
;
A
#
# COMPACT_ATOMS: atom_id res chain seq x y z
N MET A 1 -8.86 1.71 16.64
CA MET A 1 -9.24 0.89 17.81
C MET A 1 -7.95 0.52 18.51
N LYS A 2 -7.85 0.80 19.81
CA LYS A 2 -6.65 0.50 20.61
C LYS A 2 -6.80 -0.92 21.12
N ASP A 3 -6.18 -1.86 20.45
CA ASP A 3 -6.20 -3.26 20.88
C ASP A 3 -5.03 -3.48 21.85
N LEU A 4 -5.34 -3.84 23.09
CA LEU A 4 -4.34 -4.24 24.08
C LEU A 4 -3.92 -5.66 23.78
N TYR A 5 -2.73 -5.84 23.21
CA TYR A 5 -2.10 -7.14 23.08
C TYR A 5 -1.11 -7.32 24.23
N LEU A 6 -1.19 -8.46 24.92
CA LEU A 6 -0.15 -8.90 25.85
C LEU A 6 0.92 -9.60 25.02
N ILE A 7 1.98 -8.87 24.60
CA ILE A 7 3.17 -9.44 23.93
C ILE A 7 4.11 -10.06 24.97
N GLY A 8 3.55 -10.74 25.97
CA GLY A 8 4.33 -11.68 26.76
C GLY A 8 4.69 -12.84 25.85
N SER A 9 5.93 -12.88 25.36
CA SER A 9 6.48 -14.08 24.67
C SER A 9 6.56 -15.29 25.62
N LEU A 10 6.37 -15.07 26.92
CA LEU A 10 6.24 -16.12 27.91
C LEU A 10 4.80 -16.64 27.99
N PRO A 11 4.61 -17.97 28.00
CA PRO A 11 3.33 -18.58 28.30
C PRO A 11 2.70 -18.02 29.58
N TRP A 12 1.39 -17.72 29.53
CA TRP A 12 0.62 -17.17 30.64
C TRP A 12 0.75 -17.95 31.96
N TRP A 13 1.01 -19.26 31.89
CA TRP A 13 1.22 -20.11 33.06
C TRP A 13 2.53 -19.83 33.79
N LEU A 14 3.61 -19.42 33.10
CA LEU A 14 4.86 -18.99 33.75
C LEU A 14 4.70 -17.67 34.49
N ILE A 15 3.89 -16.76 33.94
CA ILE A 15 3.54 -15.49 34.58
C ILE A 15 2.72 -15.76 35.84
N ALA A 16 1.71 -16.64 35.75
CA ALA A 16 0.92 -17.06 36.89
C ALA A 16 1.78 -17.74 37.97
N LEU A 17 2.71 -18.62 37.57
CA LEU A 17 3.63 -19.29 38.49
C LEU A 17 4.53 -18.28 39.23
N GLY A 18 5.09 -17.30 38.50
CA GLY A 18 5.91 -16.23 39.07
C GLY A 18 5.12 -15.35 40.05
N ALA A 19 3.86 -15.02 39.71
CA ALA A 19 2.97 -14.27 40.58
C ALA A 19 2.63 -15.05 41.87
N ILE A 20 2.35 -16.35 41.76
CA ILE A 20 2.07 -17.22 42.91
C ILE A 20 3.31 -17.36 43.79
N ALA A 21 4.50 -17.54 43.22
CA ALA A 21 5.75 -17.62 43.97
C ALA A 21 6.06 -16.32 44.73
N ALA A 22 5.86 -15.16 44.09
CA ALA A 22 6.03 -13.86 44.74
C ALA A 22 5.01 -13.64 45.88
N ALA A 23 3.75 -14.02 45.68
CA ALA A 23 2.71 -13.95 46.70
C ALA A 23 3.01 -14.87 47.90
N ALA A 24 3.45 -16.10 47.64
CA ALA A 24 3.85 -17.05 48.67
C ALA A 24 5.03 -16.52 49.51
N LEU A 25 6.05 -15.94 48.88
CA LEU A 25 7.17 -15.30 49.57
C LEU A 25 6.73 -14.12 50.43
N LEU A 26 5.82 -13.27 49.93
CA LEU A 26 5.25 -12.15 50.68
C LEU A 26 4.50 -12.63 51.94
N VAL A 27 3.68 -13.67 51.82
CA VAL A 27 2.92 -14.23 52.94
C VAL A 27 3.85 -14.85 53.98
N LEU A 28 4.83 -15.66 53.55
CA LEU A 28 5.80 -16.28 54.46
C LEU A 28 6.62 -15.23 55.21
N GLN A 29 7.07 -14.17 54.52
CA GLN A 29 7.78 -13.07 55.16
C GLN A 29 6.89 -12.27 56.12
N TYR A 30 5.63 -12.02 55.77
CA TYR A 30 4.70 -11.32 56.66
C TYR A 30 4.47 -12.10 57.96
N VAL A 31 4.30 -13.43 57.86
CA VAL A 31 4.14 -14.30 59.03
C VAL A 31 5.41 -14.32 59.90
N GLN A 32 6.60 -14.41 59.30
CA GLN A 32 7.87 -14.34 60.05
C GLN A 32 8.14 -12.96 60.67
N LEU A 33 7.80 -11.87 59.98
CA LEU A 33 8.00 -10.51 60.51
C LEU A 33 7.03 -10.20 61.65
N ARG A 34 5.78 -10.68 61.57
CA ARG A 34 4.80 -10.57 62.66
C ARG A 34 5.26 -11.24 63.95
N GLN A 35 6.08 -12.28 63.87
CA GLN A 35 6.60 -12.96 65.06
C GLN A 35 7.68 -12.15 65.79
N ARG A 36 8.26 -11.11 65.15
CA ARG A 36 9.39 -10.35 65.71
C ARG A 36 9.15 -8.84 65.84
N LEU A 37 8.16 -8.26 65.18
CA LEU A 37 7.93 -6.80 65.17
C LEU A 37 6.46 -6.41 65.38
N ALA A 38 6.26 -5.19 65.91
CA ALA A 38 4.95 -4.57 66.09
C ALA A 38 4.22 -4.36 64.74
N PHE A 39 2.88 -4.47 64.76
CA PHE A 39 2.00 -4.52 63.60
C PHE A 39 2.22 -3.39 62.56
N GLY A 40 2.47 -2.16 63.01
CA GLY A 40 2.67 -1.01 62.12
C GLY A 40 3.98 -1.05 61.32
N GLN A 41 5.08 -1.48 61.93
CA GLN A 41 6.38 -1.59 61.25
C GLN A 41 6.39 -2.78 60.28
N ALA A 42 5.73 -3.88 60.65
CA ALA A 42 5.53 -5.03 59.77
C ALA A 42 4.70 -4.66 58.54
N LEU A 43 3.63 -3.86 58.70
CA LEU A 43 2.78 -3.41 57.60
C LEU A 43 3.53 -2.45 56.66
N PHE A 44 4.35 -1.55 57.19
CA PHE A 44 5.15 -0.62 56.38
C PHE A 44 6.17 -1.38 55.50
N LEU A 45 6.94 -2.30 56.08
CA LEU A 45 7.91 -3.13 55.33
C LEU A 45 7.22 -4.05 54.32
N PHE A 46 6.04 -4.57 54.66
CA PHE A 46 5.22 -5.36 53.73
C PHE A 46 4.78 -4.53 52.53
N SER A 47 4.28 -3.30 52.75
CA SER A 47 3.83 -2.42 51.67
C SER A 47 4.95 -2.06 50.70
N LEU A 48 6.16 -1.80 51.21
CA LEU A 48 7.32 -1.46 50.39
C LEU A 48 7.76 -2.64 49.52
N ARG A 49 7.77 -3.86 50.07
CA ARG A 49 8.04 -5.08 49.29
C ARG A 49 6.95 -5.41 48.30
N ALA A 50 5.68 -5.27 48.69
CA ALA A 50 4.55 -5.47 47.80
C ALA A 50 4.62 -4.52 46.59
N CYS A 51 5.06 -3.28 46.81
CA CYS A 51 5.30 -2.31 45.73
C CYS A 51 6.39 -2.81 44.76
N VAL A 52 7.53 -3.29 45.28
CA VAL A 52 8.62 -3.84 44.44
C VAL A 52 8.16 -5.05 43.63
N TYR A 53 7.45 -5.99 44.26
CA TYR A 53 6.90 -7.14 43.54
C TYR A 53 5.84 -6.73 42.52
N GLY A 54 5.00 -5.74 42.85
CA GLY A 54 4.01 -5.18 41.92
C GLY A 54 4.66 -4.56 40.69
N VAL A 55 5.75 -3.80 40.86
CA VAL A 55 6.55 -3.26 39.75
C VAL A 55 7.20 -4.38 38.96
N LEU A 56 7.77 -5.39 39.62
CA LEU A 56 8.38 -6.55 38.95
C LEU A 56 7.34 -7.31 38.09
N LEU A 57 6.13 -7.50 38.62
CA LEU A 57 5.00 -8.08 37.92
C LEU A 57 4.57 -7.22 36.74
N PHE A 58 4.49 -5.90 36.91
CA PHE A 58 4.15 -4.96 35.85
C PHE A 58 5.16 -5.01 34.69
N PHE A 59 6.46 -5.06 35.01
CA PHE A 59 7.51 -5.26 34.00
C PHE A 59 7.43 -6.64 33.35
N LEU A 60 7.11 -7.69 34.11
CA LEU A 60 6.93 -9.04 33.59
C LEU A 60 5.72 -9.15 32.64
N PHE A 61 4.64 -8.41 32.92
CA PHE A 61 3.49 -8.29 32.03
C PHE A 61 3.84 -7.59 30.71
N GLY A 62 4.97 -6.88 30.65
CA GLY A 62 5.51 -6.26 29.44
C GLY A 62 4.44 -5.52 28.63
N PRO A 63 3.76 -4.51 29.21
CA PRO A 63 2.73 -3.76 28.50
C PRO A 63 3.37 -3.00 27.34
N ALA A 64 3.44 -3.66 26.19
CA ALA A 64 3.95 -3.10 24.96
C ALA A 64 2.77 -2.40 24.26
N LEU A 65 2.80 -1.06 24.26
CA LEU A 65 1.96 -0.29 23.36
C LEU A 65 2.47 -0.47 21.94
N ILE A 66 1.96 -1.47 21.23
CA ILE A 66 2.24 -1.64 19.81
C ILE A 66 1.26 -0.77 19.03
N GLU A 67 1.76 0.37 18.54
CA GLU A 67 1.09 1.12 17.50
C GLU A 67 1.22 0.36 16.17
N LYS A 68 0.21 -0.47 15.85
CA LYS A 68 0.07 -1.02 14.50
C LYS A 68 -0.26 0.12 13.54
N ARG A 69 0.77 0.77 12.98
CA ARG A 69 0.61 1.56 11.75
C ARG A 69 0.33 0.59 10.61
N GLN A 70 -0.94 0.42 10.28
CA GLN A 70 -1.34 -0.18 9.01
C GLN A 70 -1.00 0.80 7.89
N THR A 71 0.24 0.74 7.41
CA THR A 71 0.59 1.42 6.17
C THR A 71 -0.10 0.66 5.05
N LYS A 72 -1.19 1.23 4.50
CA LYS A 72 -1.75 0.72 3.24
C LYS A 72 -0.66 0.87 2.18
N LEU A 73 0.00 -0.24 1.83
CA LEU A 73 0.97 -0.26 0.75
C LEU A 73 0.16 -0.02 -0.55
N ARG A 74 0.13 1.24 -1.00
CA ARG A 74 -0.48 1.60 -2.28
C ARG A 74 0.38 0.96 -3.36
N ARG A 75 -0.18 -0.02 -4.04
CA ARG A 75 0.55 -0.73 -5.08
C ARG A 75 0.53 0.13 -6.36
N PRO A 76 1.65 0.28 -7.08
CA PRO A 76 1.70 1.07 -8.30
C PRO A 76 0.86 0.46 -9.43
N LEU A 77 0.11 1.29 -10.15
CA LEU A 77 -0.66 0.94 -11.35
C LEU A 77 -0.16 1.77 -12.53
N THR A 78 0.38 1.11 -13.55
CA THR A 78 0.92 1.78 -14.73
C THR A 78 -0.14 1.88 -15.82
N ILE A 79 -0.41 3.09 -16.32
CA ILE A 79 -1.30 3.34 -17.45
C ILE A 79 -0.46 3.85 -18.62
N LEU A 80 -0.52 3.12 -19.73
CA LEU A 80 0.14 3.45 -20.98
C LEU A 80 -0.90 3.96 -21.98
N VAL A 81 -0.70 5.18 -22.49
CA VAL A 81 -1.58 5.80 -23.49
C VAL A 81 -0.80 5.99 -24.79
N ASP A 82 -1.33 5.45 -25.87
CA ASP A 82 -0.78 5.58 -27.22
C ASP A 82 -1.00 7.01 -27.76
N SER A 83 0.09 7.69 -28.13
CA SER A 83 0.10 9.04 -28.74
C SER A 83 0.52 9.04 -30.21
N SER A 84 0.44 7.90 -30.89
CA SER A 84 0.72 7.78 -32.31
C SER A 84 -0.26 8.57 -33.18
N GLN A 85 0.18 8.98 -34.38
CA GLN A 85 -0.65 9.73 -35.33
C GLN A 85 -1.96 9.02 -35.70
N SER A 86 -2.02 7.67 -35.64
CA SER A 86 -3.24 6.92 -35.93
C SER A 86 -4.33 7.07 -34.86
N MET A 87 -3.97 7.52 -33.66
CA MET A 87 -4.91 7.87 -32.60
C MET A 87 -5.64 9.20 -32.88
N ASN A 88 -5.18 10.00 -33.85
CA ASN A 88 -5.85 11.20 -34.32
C ASN A 88 -7.01 10.91 -35.31
N PHE A 89 -7.13 9.67 -35.79
CA PHE A 89 -8.23 9.29 -36.67
C PHE A 89 -9.58 9.32 -35.94
N PRO A 90 -10.68 9.62 -36.66
CA PRO A 90 -12.00 9.63 -36.07
C PRO A 90 -12.35 8.25 -35.51
N ALA A 91 -12.91 8.23 -34.31
CA ALA A 91 -13.27 6.98 -33.65
C ALA A 91 -14.49 6.29 -34.29
N ASN A 92 -15.36 7.05 -34.97
CA ASN A 92 -16.56 6.55 -35.64
C ASN A 92 -16.42 6.69 -37.17
N ALA A 93 -16.62 5.59 -37.89
CA ALA A 93 -16.57 5.55 -39.36
C ALA A 93 -17.76 6.25 -40.05
N LYS A 94 -18.79 6.68 -39.30
CA LYS A 94 -19.98 7.35 -39.82
C LYS A 94 -20.15 8.69 -39.12
N PRO A 95 -19.83 9.83 -39.77
CA PRO A 95 -20.16 11.14 -39.21
C PRO A 95 -21.67 11.29 -39.26
N GLU A 96 -22.32 11.42 -38.10
CA GLU A 96 -23.71 11.87 -38.05
C GLU A 96 -23.78 13.26 -38.70
N SER A 97 -24.58 13.39 -39.77
CA SER A 97 -24.68 14.61 -40.55
C SER A 97 -25.00 15.81 -39.65
N GLY A 98 -24.04 16.71 -39.48
CA GLY A 98 -24.20 17.96 -38.72
C GLY A 98 -23.48 18.03 -37.37
N ALA A 99 -22.81 16.98 -36.91
CA ALA A 99 -21.99 17.04 -35.69
C ALA A 99 -20.56 17.53 -35.98
N LYS A 100 -19.99 18.28 -35.01
CA LYS A 100 -18.57 18.73 -34.97
C LYS A 100 -17.61 17.63 -35.42
N PRO A 101 -16.43 17.95 -36.02
CA PRO A 101 -15.48 16.96 -36.53
C PRO A 101 -15.34 15.80 -35.55
N GLY A 102 -15.61 14.58 -36.02
CA GLY A 102 -15.78 13.40 -35.18
C GLY A 102 -14.62 13.27 -34.19
N GLN A 103 -14.95 13.04 -32.92
CA GLN A 103 -13.96 12.91 -31.84
C GLN A 103 -12.87 11.92 -32.25
N SER A 104 -11.60 12.30 -32.09
CA SER A 104 -10.48 11.41 -32.35
C SER A 104 -10.49 10.24 -31.34
N ARG A 105 -9.85 9.12 -31.68
CA ARG A 105 -9.72 7.97 -30.74
C ARG A 105 -9.04 8.39 -29.44
N LEU A 106 -8.07 9.30 -29.52
CA LEU A 106 -7.41 9.87 -28.36
C LEU A 106 -8.40 10.72 -27.52
N ASP A 107 -9.24 11.52 -28.16
CA ASP A 107 -10.25 12.32 -27.45
C ASP A 107 -11.31 11.45 -26.74
N LEU A 108 -11.65 10.28 -27.29
CA LEU A 108 -12.50 9.31 -26.60
C LEU A 108 -11.82 8.73 -25.36
N ILE A 109 -10.52 8.43 -25.41
CA ILE A 109 -9.77 7.93 -24.25
C ILE A 109 -9.71 9.02 -23.18
N LYS A 110 -9.41 10.27 -23.56
CA LYS A 110 -9.48 11.41 -22.65
C LYS A 110 -10.85 11.51 -22.00
N ALA A 111 -11.91 11.52 -22.81
CA ALA A 111 -13.28 11.58 -22.31
C ALA A 111 -13.61 10.41 -21.39
N LYS A 112 -13.17 9.18 -21.66
CA LYS A 112 -13.43 8.06 -20.74
C LYS A 112 -12.64 8.15 -19.45
N LEU A 113 -11.40 8.64 -19.49
CA LEU A 113 -10.54 8.77 -18.32
C LEU A 113 -10.92 9.97 -17.43
N THR A 114 -11.43 11.05 -18.03
CA THR A 114 -11.75 12.32 -17.33
C THR A 114 -13.24 12.63 -17.20
N ALA A 115 -14.12 12.07 -18.02
CA ALA A 115 -15.55 12.38 -17.97
C ALA A 115 -16.30 11.54 -16.92
N GLY A 116 -17.30 12.19 -16.32
CA GLY A 116 -18.20 11.61 -15.32
C GLY A 116 -18.14 12.35 -13.98
N GLN A 117 -19.12 12.09 -13.12
CA GLN A 117 -19.15 12.66 -11.75
C GLN A 117 -18.02 12.14 -10.85
N ALA A 118 -17.38 11.02 -11.24
CA ALA A 118 -16.18 10.49 -10.61
C ALA A 118 -15.23 9.97 -11.70
N PRO A 119 -14.25 10.78 -12.14
CA PRO A 119 -13.27 10.41 -13.16
C PRO A 119 -12.61 9.07 -12.81
N LEU A 120 -12.47 8.18 -13.79
CA LEU A 120 -11.80 6.88 -13.60
C LEU A 120 -10.38 7.07 -13.05
N ILE A 121 -9.70 8.12 -13.49
CA ILE A 121 -8.36 8.45 -13.00
C ILE A 121 -8.34 8.77 -11.50
N GLN A 122 -9.38 9.44 -10.95
CA GLN A 122 -9.47 9.72 -9.52
C GLN A 122 -9.78 8.45 -8.70
N ARG A 123 -10.55 7.52 -9.26
CA ARG A 123 -10.81 6.22 -8.62
C ARG A 123 -9.53 5.41 -8.52
N PHE A 124 -8.73 5.38 -9.58
CA PHE A 124 -7.46 4.69 -9.55
C PHE A 124 -6.44 5.37 -8.63
N ASP A 125 -6.37 6.71 -8.59
CA ASP A 125 -5.45 7.45 -7.71
C ASP A 125 -5.75 7.25 -6.21
N ARG A 126 -7.02 7.02 -5.87
CA ARG A 126 -7.43 6.76 -4.48
C ARG A 126 -6.92 5.41 -3.98
N ASP A 127 -6.98 4.39 -4.83
CA ASP A 127 -6.78 3.00 -4.44
C ASP A 127 -5.37 2.48 -4.83
N TYR A 128 -4.70 3.12 -5.81
CA TYR A 128 -3.39 2.76 -6.36
C TYR A 128 -2.44 3.96 -6.46
N ASP A 129 -1.14 3.68 -6.56
CA ASP A 129 -0.13 4.70 -6.90
C ASP A 129 -0.03 4.81 -8.44
N LEU A 130 -0.69 5.82 -9.02
CA LEU A 130 -0.82 5.94 -10.46
C LEU A 130 0.46 6.43 -11.15
N ARG A 131 0.89 5.70 -12.19
CA ARG A 131 1.97 6.12 -13.09
C ARG A 131 1.46 6.17 -14.51
N LEU A 132 1.27 7.37 -15.05
CA LEU A 132 0.84 7.56 -16.43
C LEU A 132 2.05 7.78 -17.33
N TYR A 133 2.06 7.10 -18.47
CA TYR A 133 3.03 7.33 -19.54
C TYR A 133 2.31 7.49 -20.87
N ARG A 134 2.78 8.41 -21.69
CA ARG A 134 2.54 8.34 -23.14
C ARG A 134 3.60 7.48 -23.76
N PHE A 135 3.20 6.79 -24.83
CA PHE A 135 4.14 6.11 -25.69
C PHE A 135 3.77 6.33 -27.15
N GLY A 136 4.80 6.54 -27.94
CA GLY A 136 4.77 6.58 -29.40
C GLY A 136 6.10 6.03 -29.89
N ALA A 137 6.97 6.91 -30.38
CA ALA A 137 8.37 6.56 -30.68
C ALA A 137 9.23 6.43 -29.41
N THR A 138 8.88 7.19 -28.37
CA THR A 138 9.54 7.22 -27.06
C THR A 138 8.50 7.15 -25.94
N ARG A 139 8.93 6.68 -24.76
CA ARG A 139 8.13 6.65 -23.53
C ARG A 139 8.38 7.93 -22.74
N GLU A 140 7.31 8.62 -22.34
CA GLU A 140 7.43 9.81 -21.49
C GLU A 140 6.38 9.82 -20.36
N PRO A 141 6.78 10.16 -19.12
CA PRO A 141 5.85 10.26 -18.00
C PRO A 141 4.91 11.47 -18.17
N ILE A 142 3.64 11.30 -17.84
CA ILE A 142 2.63 12.36 -17.90
C ILE A 142 1.97 12.55 -16.54
N ALA A 143 1.77 13.81 -16.15
CA ALA A 143 0.93 14.14 -15.00
C ALA A 143 -0.56 13.96 -15.34
N PRO A 144 -1.42 13.49 -14.41
CA PRO A 144 -2.85 13.32 -14.66
C PRO A 144 -3.56 14.55 -15.27
N ALA A 145 -3.12 15.77 -14.93
CA ALA A 145 -3.64 17.02 -15.48
C ALA A 145 -3.29 17.22 -16.97
N ALA A 146 -2.10 16.82 -17.39
CA ALA A 146 -1.62 16.96 -18.77
C ALA A 146 -2.24 15.93 -19.73
N LEU A 147 -3.01 14.96 -19.20
CA LEU A 147 -3.76 14.01 -20.00
C LEU A 147 -4.79 14.70 -20.92
N ALA A 148 -5.39 15.81 -20.47
CA ALA A 148 -6.37 16.56 -21.26
C ALA A 148 -5.73 17.26 -22.49
N GLU A 149 -4.45 17.63 -22.38
CA GLU A 149 -3.69 18.36 -23.41
C GLU A 149 -2.91 17.44 -24.34
N LEU A 150 -2.95 16.12 -24.10
CA LEU A 150 -2.20 15.14 -24.87
C LEU A 150 -2.56 15.19 -26.36
N MET A 151 -1.55 15.27 -27.24
CA MET A 151 -1.75 15.28 -28.69
C MET A 151 -1.15 14.04 -29.35
N ALA A 152 -1.85 13.48 -30.33
CA ALA A 152 -1.42 12.35 -31.15
C ALA A 152 -0.46 12.82 -32.26
N GLN A 153 0.82 12.97 -31.95
CA GLN A 153 1.80 13.54 -32.88
C GLN A 153 2.93 12.56 -33.26
N ASP A 154 3.08 11.45 -32.53
CA ASP A 154 4.24 10.57 -32.70
C ASP A 154 4.17 9.77 -34.01
N HIS A 155 5.30 9.72 -34.72
CA HIS A 155 5.42 9.11 -36.05
C HIS A 155 5.44 7.57 -36.04
N GLY A 156 5.35 6.91 -34.89
CA GLY A 156 5.32 5.45 -34.79
C GLY A 156 4.97 4.98 -33.39
N THR A 157 4.74 3.67 -33.24
CA THR A 157 4.30 3.03 -31.99
C THR A 157 5.27 1.91 -31.62
N ARG A 158 6.04 2.08 -30.53
CA ARG A 158 6.98 1.07 -30.00
C ARG A 158 6.41 0.39 -28.77
N LEU A 159 5.38 -0.42 -28.98
CA LEU A 159 4.60 -1.00 -27.89
C LEU A 159 5.40 -2.05 -27.08
N VAL A 160 6.09 -2.94 -27.78
CA VAL A 160 6.79 -4.09 -27.17
C VAL A 160 7.96 -3.63 -26.31
N GLU A 161 8.73 -2.67 -26.79
CA GLU A 161 9.86 -2.07 -26.08
C GLU A 161 9.39 -1.32 -24.83
N THR A 162 8.33 -0.51 -24.96
CA THR A 162 7.74 0.23 -23.83
C THR A 162 7.24 -0.73 -22.74
N LEU A 163 6.57 -1.81 -23.13
CA LEU A 163 6.10 -2.83 -22.19
C LEU A 163 7.26 -3.53 -21.47
N GLN A 164 8.36 -3.81 -22.17
CA GLN A 164 9.56 -4.41 -21.57
C GLN A 164 10.24 -3.50 -20.57
N GLU A 165 10.33 -2.20 -20.86
CA GLU A 165 10.86 -1.22 -19.92
C GLU A 165 9.97 -1.11 -18.67
N VAL A 166 8.66 -1.04 -18.86
CA VAL A 166 7.70 -0.96 -17.74
C VAL A 166 7.73 -2.22 -16.90
N ALA A 167 7.88 -3.40 -17.52
CA ALA A 167 7.99 -4.68 -16.82
C ALA A 167 9.30 -4.82 -16.02
N LYS A 168 10.41 -4.24 -16.50
CA LYS A 168 11.66 -4.16 -15.72
C LYS A 168 11.48 -3.29 -14.47
N ASP A 169 10.71 -2.21 -14.58
CA ASP A 169 10.36 -1.34 -13.46
C ASP A 169 9.23 -1.93 -12.56
N ALA A 170 8.72 -3.13 -12.86
CA ALA A 170 7.47 -3.66 -12.31
C ALA A 170 7.58 -4.51 -11.04
N SER A 171 8.73 -4.52 -10.35
CA SER A 171 8.98 -5.39 -9.18
C SER A 171 8.00 -5.23 -8.00
N ALA A 172 7.05 -4.29 -8.06
CA ALA A 172 5.93 -4.16 -7.11
C ALA A 172 4.60 -3.67 -7.74
N GLN A 173 4.40 -3.76 -9.06
CA GLN A 173 3.19 -3.23 -9.72
C GLN A 173 1.95 -4.13 -9.49
N SER A 174 0.77 -3.52 -9.39
CA SER A 174 -0.52 -4.25 -9.37
C SER A 174 -0.96 -4.72 -10.75
N GLY A 175 -0.48 -4.04 -11.80
CA GLY A 175 -0.94 -4.25 -13.16
C GLY A 175 -0.48 -3.14 -14.10
N ILE A 176 -0.62 -3.42 -15.39
CA ILE A 176 -0.33 -2.51 -16.49
C ILE A 176 -1.60 -2.44 -17.36
N VAL A 177 -2.11 -1.23 -17.61
CA VAL A 177 -3.25 -0.97 -18.48
C VAL A 177 -2.76 -0.26 -19.73
N VAL A 178 -3.06 -0.79 -20.91
CA VAL A 178 -2.61 -0.25 -22.19
C VAL A 178 -3.80 0.22 -23.01
N PHE A 179 -3.75 1.47 -23.48
CA PHE A 179 -4.67 2.01 -24.47
C PHE A 179 -3.93 2.21 -25.78
N SER A 180 -4.23 1.41 -26.80
CA SER A 180 -3.65 1.49 -28.15
C SER A 180 -4.70 1.11 -29.20
N ASP A 181 -4.52 1.56 -30.43
CA ASP A 181 -5.32 1.12 -31.59
C ASP A 181 -4.79 -0.18 -32.23
N GLY A 182 -3.69 -0.74 -31.70
CA GLY A 182 -3.16 -2.05 -32.05
C GLY A 182 -2.10 -2.03 -33.15
N ILE A 183 -1.72 -0.87 -33.69
CA ILE A 183 -0.63 -0.76 -34.66
C ILE A 183 0.69 -0.66 -33.88
N THR A 184 1.66 -1.53 -34.21
CA THR A 184 3.02 -1.46 -33.66
C THR A 184 4.04 -1.43 -34.80
N ASN A 185 4.91 -0.42 -34.77
CA ASN A 185 5.98 -0.19 -35.74
C ASN A 185 7.37 -0.28 -35.05
N GLY A 186 7.44 -0.95 -33.91
CA GLY A 186 8.68 -1.22 -33.18
C GLY A 186 9.60 -2.22 -33.87
N GLU A 187 10.85 -2.24 -33.47
CA GLU A 187 11.85 -3.19 -33.96
C GLU A 187 11.60 -4.60 -33.39
N ARG A 188 10.99 -4.67 -32.19
CA ARG A 188 10.62 -5.93 -31.53
C ARG A 188 9.17 -6.29 -31.82
N GLN A 189 8.98 -7.54 -32.25
CA GLN A 189 7.67 -8.10 -32.58
C GLN A 189 7.17 -9.09 -31.51
N THR A 190 8.06 -9.59 -30.65
CA THR A 190 7.76 -10.62 -29.65
C THR A 190 8.15 -10.19 -28.24
N LEU A 191 7.37 -10.67 -27.27
CA LEU A 191 7.58 -10.47 -25.83
C LEU A 191 8.58 -11.48 -25.23
N GLU A 192 9.32 -12.22 -26.08
CA GLU A 192 10.31 -13.19 -25.63
C GLU A 192 11.44 -12.50 -24.84
N GLY A 193 11.80 -13.07 -23.68
CA GLY A 193 12.82 -12.52 -22.78
C GLY A 193 12.31 -11.54 -21.71
N LEU A 194 10.99 -11.36 -21.59
CA LEU A 194 10.39 -10.69 -20.43
C LEU A 194 10.55 -11.55 -19.17
N ALA A 195 11.02 -10.92 -18.09
CA ALA A 195 10.90 -11.52 -16.77
C ALA A 195 9.40 -11.80 -16.50
N PRO A 196 9.05 -12.96 -15.92
CA PRO A 196 7.67 -13.26 -15.60
C PRO A 196 7.10 -12.12 -14.74
N PHE A 197 5.92 -11.63 -15.11
CA PHE A 197 5.24 -10.61 -14.33
C PHE A 197 5.09 -11.13 -12.89
N PRO A 198 5.52 -10.36 -11.88
CA PRO A 198 5.28 -10.75 -10.49
C PRO A 198 3.77 -10.83 -10.28
N VAL A 199 3.27 -12.04 -10.04
CA VAL A 199 1.87 -12.32 -9.68
C VAL A 199 1.69 -12.10 -8.18
#